data_AF-A0A956SBF8-F1
#
_entry.id   AF-A0A956SBF8-F1
#
_cell.length_a   1.000
_cell.length_b   1.000
_cell.length_c   1.000
_cell.angle_alpha   90.00
_cell.angle_beta   90.00
_cell.angle_gamma   90.00
#
_symmetry.space_group_name_H-M   'P 1'
#
loop_
_entity.id
_entity.type
_entity.pdbx_description
1 polymer ?
#
loop_
_entity_poly.entity_id
_entity_poly.type
_entity_poly.pdbx_seq_one_letter_code
_entity_poly.pdbx_strand_id
1 'polypeptide(L)'
;MKFDLVAPYEPRGDQPQAIAELEEGLRAGRRYQTLLGVTGSGKTFSLANVIARVNRPTLVISPNKTLAAQLYGEFRQFFPRNRVEYFISYYDYYQP
;
A
#
# COMPACT_ATOMS: atom_id res chain seq x y z
N MET A 1 13.52 12.21 1.17
CA MET A 1 12.15 12.67 1.50
C MET A 1 11.46 11.59 2.31
N LYS A 2 10.63 11.96 3.28
CA LYS A 2 9.85 11.02 4.12
C LYS A 2 8.44 10.86 3.53
N PHE A 3 7.90 9.65 3.55
CA PHE A 3 6.47 9.45 3.26
C PHE A 3 5.62 10.07 4.37
N ASP A 4 4.69 10.92 3.99
CA ASP A 4 3.82 11.69 4.89
C ASP A 4 2.39 11.17 4.79
N LEU A 5 2.06 10.25 5.69
CA LEU A 5 0.76 9.60 5.74
C LEU A 5 -0.27 10.52 6.38
N VAL A 6 -1.31 10.86 5.63
CA VAL A 6 -2.46 11.66 6.06
C VAL A 6 -3.70 10.78 6.08
N ALA A 7 -4.35 10.67 7.24
CA ALA A 7 -5.64 10.02 7.39
C ALA A 7 -6.42 10.65 8.55
N PRO A 8 -7.76 10.73 8.48
CA PRO A 8 -8.59 11.25 9.57
C PRO A 8 -8.81 10.25 10.71
N TYR A 9 -8.18 9.07 10.64
CA TYR A 9 -8.33 7.98 11.59
C TYR A 9 -6.98 7.30 11.83
N GLU A 10 -6.85 6.66 12.99
CA GLU A 10 -5.68 5.86 13.36
C GLU A 10 -5.92 4.37 13.08
N PRO A 11 -4.86 3.55 12.98
CA PRO A 11 -5.00 2.10 12.87
C PRO A 11 -5.80 1.51 14.04
N ARG A 12 -6.75 0.60 13.74
CA ARG A 12 -7.65 -0.02 14.74
C ARG A 12 -7.80 -1.51 14.51
N GLY A 13 -8.34 -2.22 15.51
CA GLY A 13 -8.49 -3.68 15.46
C GLY A 13 -7.13 -4.36 15.35
N ASP A 14 -6.99 -5.30 14.40
CA ASP A 14 -5.74 -6.04 14.17
C ASP A 14 -4.67 -5.24 13.39
N GLN A 15 -5.02 -4.06 12.87
CA GLN A 15 -4.11 -3.28 12.03
C GLN A 15 -2.81 -2.88 12.75
N PRO A 16 -2.80 -2.37 14.01
CA PRO A 16 -1.57 -1.98 14.68
C PRO A 16 -0.56 -3.11 14.79
N GLN A 17 -1.03 -4.32 15.14
CA GLN A 17 -0.18 -5.51 15.24
C GLN A 17 0.35 -5.93 13.86
N ALA A 18 -0.53 -6.03 12.86
CA ALA A 18 -0.12 -6.40 11.50
C ALA A 18 0.91 -5.43 10.90
N ILE A 19 0.76 -4.13 11.16
CA ILE A 19 1.73 -3.10 10.73
C ILE A 19 3.08 -3.32 11.42
N ALA A 20 3.08 -3.58 12.73
CA ALA A 20 4.31 -3.79 13.48
C ALA A 20 5.07 -5.04 13.01
N GLU A 21 4.38 -6.16 12.81
CA GLU A 21 4.98 -7.42 12.36
C GLU A 21 5.60 -7.27 10.95
N LEU A 22 4.89 -6.62 10.03
CA LEU A 22 5.40 -6.37 8.67
C LEU A 22 6.61 -5.43 8.68
N GLU A 23 6.56 -4.37 9.49
CA GLU A 23 7.67 -3.44 9.67
C GLU A 23 8.91 -4.16 10.21
N GLU A 24 8.74 -4.95 11.27
CA GLU A 24 9.83 -5.73 11.89
C GLU A 24 10.45 -6.68 10.86
N GLY A 25 9.64 -7.45 10.14
CA GLY A 25 10.16 -8.38 9.15
C GLY A 25 10.91 -7.68 8.01
N LEU A 26 10.46 -6.49 7.59
CA LEU A 26 11.18 -5.69 6.59
C LEU A 26 12.52 -5.17 7.13
N ARG A 27 12.58 -4.73 8.39
CA ARG A 27 13.82 -4.29 9.04
C ARG A 27 14.79 -5.45 9.30
N ALA A 28 14.26 -6.64 9.59
CA ALA A 28 15.03 -7.88 9.74
C ALA A 28 15.51 -8.48 8.40
N GLY A 29 15.20 -7.85 7.27
CA GLY A 29 15.62 -8.32 5.95
C GLY A 29 14.86 -9.55 5.44
N ARG A 30 13.68 -9.87 6.00
CA ARG A 30 12.83 -10.96 5.50
C ARG A 30 12.39 -10.63 4.07
N ARG A 31 12.78 -11.49 3.13
CA ARG A 31 12.48 -11.29 1.71
C ARG A 31 11.00 -11.43 1.37
N TYR A 32 10.30 -12.32 2.05
CA TYR A 32 8.89 -12.64 1.79
C TYR A 32 8.09 -12.53 3.08
N GLN A 33 6.94 -11.87 3.01
CA GLN A 33 5.99 -11.73 4.10
C GLN A 33 4.57 -11.72 3.51
N THR A 34 3.60 -12.21 4.28
CA THR A 34 2.20 -12.29 3.85
C THR A 34 1.32 -11.59 4.87
N LEU A 35 0.55 -10.60 4.42
CA LEU A 35 -0.52 -10.00 5.20
C LEU A 35 -1.82 -10.79 4.98
N LEU A 36 -2.16 -11.68 5.92
CA LEU A 36 -3.45 -12.38 5.92
C LEU A 36 -4.51 -11.46 6.54
N GLY A 37 -5.40 -10.92 5.71
CA GLY A 37 -6.46 -10.03 6.17
C GLY A 37 -7.78 -10.29 5.47
N VAL A 38 -8.86 -10.36 6.25
CA VAL A 38 -10.23 -10.52 5.75
C VAL A 38 -10.68 -9.34 4.87
N THR A 39 -11.73 -9.51 4.09
CA THR A 39 -12.33 -8.42 3.31
C THR A 39 -12.85 -7.33 4.24
N GLY A 40 -12.63 -6.05 3.87
CA GLY A 40 -13.06 -4.91 4.68
C GLY A 40 -12.14 -4.53 5.85
N SER A 41 -11.05 -5.27 6.10
CA SER A 41 -10.14 -4.98 7.24
C SER A 41 -9.23 -3.76 7.04
N GLY A 42 -9.33 -3.03 5.93
CA GLY A 42 -8.50 -1.84 5.66
C GLY A 42 -7.05 -2.16 5.27
N LYS A 43 -6.82 -3.24 4.51
CA LYS A 43 -5.46 -3.67 4.09
C LYS A 43 -4.63 -2.56 3.43
N THR A 44 -5.22 -1.71 2.59
CA THR A 44 -4.49 -0.59 1.97
C THR A 44 -3.95 0.38 3.01
N PHE A 45 -4.74 0.70 4.04
CA PHE A 45 -4.31 1.60 5.11
C PHE A 45 -3.21 0.98 5.98
N SER A 46 -3.28 -0.33 6.25
CA SER A 46 -2.18 -1.05 6.91
C SER A 46 -0.89 -0.97 6.08
N LEU A 47 -0.96 -1.21 4.77
CA LEU A 47 0.20 -1.10 3.89
C LEU A 47 0.73 0.34 3.78
N ALA A 48 -0.15 1.36 3.76
CA ALA A 48 0.25 2.76 3.79
C ALA A 48 1.05 3.09 5.06
N ASN A 49 0.61 2.61 6.22
CA ASN A 49 1.36 2.73 7.47
C ASN A 49 2.74 2.06 7.38
N VAL A 50 2.80 0.83 6.86
CA VAL A 50 4.07 0.11 6.67
C VAL A 50 5.01 0.93 5.77
N ILE A 51 4.54 1.39 4.61
CA ILE A 51 5.31 2.22 3.67
C ILE A 51 5.86 3.48 4.35
N ALA A 52 5.01 4.18 5.12
CA ALA A 52 5.39 5.39 5.85
C ALA A 52 6.49 5.14 6.89
N ARG A 53 6.40 4.01 7.62
CA ARG A 53 7.34 3.65 8.68
C ARG A 53 8.69 3.15 8.16
N VAL A 54 8.68 2.34 7.09
CA VAL A 54 9.93 1.82 6.49
C VAL A 54 10.58 2.83 5.55
N ASN A 55 9.82 3.79 5.05
CA ASN A 55 10.26 4.90 4.21
C ASN A 55 11.07 4.48 2.97
N ARG A 56 10.54 3.53 2.20
CA ARG A 56 11.17 2.98 0.98
C ARG A 56 10.26 3.17 -0.23
N PRO A 57 10.80 3.52 -1.42
CA PRO A 57 10.05 3.47 -2.66
C PRO A 57 9.41 2.09 -2.83
N THR A 58 8.13 2.05 -3.15
CA THR A 58 7.32 0.83 -3.13
C THR A 58 6.55 0.68 -4.43
N LEU A 59 6.60 -0.51 -5.01
CA LEU A 59 5.78 -0.92 -6.17
C LEU A 59 4.61 -1.76 -5.66
N VAL A 60 3.39 -1.32 -5.95
CA VAL A 60 2.17 -2.09 -5.66
C VAL A 60 1.67 -2.68 -6.98
N ILE A 61 1.56 -4.00 -7.04
CA ILE A 61 1.09 -4.73 -8.22
C ILE A 61 -0.34 -5.20 -7.96
N SER A 62 -1.24 -4.90 -8.90
CA SER A 62 -2.66 -5.25 -8.84
C SER A 62 -3.01 -6.26 -9.94
N PRO A 63 -3.93 -7.22 -9.70
CA PRO A 63 -4.35 -8.21 -10.69
C PRO A 63 -5.14 -7.64 -11.87
N ASN A 64 -5.68 -6.42 -11.77
CA ASN A 64 -6.45 -5.79 -12.86
C ASN A 64 -6.42 -4.26 -12.80
N LYS A 65 -6.81 -3.62 -13.91
CA LYS A 65 -6.82 -2.15 -14.09
C LYS A 65 -7.75 -1.45 -13.08
N THR A 66 -8.94 -2.02 -12.84
CA THR A 66 -9.95 -1.44 -11.93
C THR A 66 -9.42 -1.31 -10.50
N LEU A 67 -8.90 -2.40 -9.94
CA LEU A 67 -8.30 -2.39 -8.61
C LEU A 67 -7.03 -1.54 -8.56
N ALA A 68 -6.26 -1.49 -9.65
CA ALA A 68 -5.09 -0.61 -9.72
C ALA A 68 -5.49 0.87 -9.62
N ALA A 69 -6.57 1.28 -10.31
CA ALA A 69 -7.10 2.64 -10.23
C ALA A 69 -7.65 2.97 -8.84
N GLN A 70 -8.35 2.02 -8.20
CA GLN A 70 -8.83 2.18 -6.83
C GLN A 70 -7.66 2.39 -5.85
N LEU A 71 -6.65 1.51 -5.89
CA LEU A 71 -5.45 1.62 -5.05
C LEU A 71 -4.70 2.92 -5.29
N TYR A 72 -4.58 3.36 -6.54
CA TYR A 72 -3.99 4.65 -6.87
C TYR A 72 -4.73 5.80 -6.20
N GLY A 73 -6.06 5.83 -6.27
CA GLY A 73 -6.88 6.83 -5.60
C GLY A 73 -6.69 6.83 -4.08
N GLU A 74 -6.75 5.65 -3.46
CA GLU A 74 -6.52 5.48 -2.01
C GLU A 74 -5.13 5.98 -1.60
N PHE A 75 -4.07 5.57 -2.30
CA PHE A 75 -2.70 6.01 -1.98
C PHE A 75 -2.48 7.50 -2.24
N ARG A 76 -3.11 8.10 -3.25
CA ARG A 76 -3.08 9.56 -3.49
C ARG A 76 -3.71 10.32 -2.32
N GLN A 77 -4.78 9.79 -1.73
CA GLN A 77 -5.41 10.37 -0.54
C GLN A 77 -4.54 10.19 0.71
N PHE A 78 -3.91 9.02 0.88
CA PHE A 78 -3.02 8.76 2.01
C PHE A 78 -1.70 9.53 1.95
N PHE A 79 -1.17 9.80 0.75
CA PHE A 79 0.13 10.45 0.57
C PHE A 79 0.01 11.70 -0.33
N PRO A 80 -0.78 12.72 0.06
CA PRO A 80 -1.06 13.87 -0.79
C PRO A 80 0.18 14.74 -1.05
N ARG A 81 1.22 14.59 -0.22
CA ARG A 81 2.50 15.32 -0.31
C ARG A 81 3.64 14.48 -0.90
N ASN A 82 3.38 13.26 -1.33
CA ASN A 82 4.38 12.40 -1.98
C ASN A 82 3.97 12.08 -3.43
N ARG A 83 4.93 11.59 -4.21
CA ARG A 83 4.69 11.11 -5.58
C ARG A 83 4.05 9.74 -5.54
N VAL A 84 2.77 9.69 -5.86
CA VAL A 84 2.03 8.45 -6.12
C VAL A 84 1.75 8.43 -7.61
N GLU A 85 2.30 7.43 -8.29
CA GLU A 85 2.27 7.30 -9.75
C GLU A 85 1.40 6.12 -10.16
N TYR A 86 0.84 6.19 -11.37
CA TYR A 86 0.01 5.13 -11.95
C TYR A 86 0.64 4.63 -13.25
N PHE A 87 1.08 3.37 -13.25
CA PHE A 87 1.76 2.75 -14.39
C PHE A 87 0.92 1.58 -14.91
N ILE A 88 0.28 1.78 -16.06
CA ILE A 88 -0.55 0.78 -16.73
C ILE A 88 -0.23 0.74 -18.23
N SER A 89 -0.59 -0.37 -18.87
CA SER A 89 -0.63 -0.41 -20.34
C SER A 89 -1.63 0.62 -20.85
N TYR A 90 -1.19 1.45 -21.79
CA TYR A 90 -2.03 2.39 -22.53
C TYR A 90 -2.86 1.70 -23.62
N TYR A 91 -2.65 0.40 -23.86
CA TYR A 91 -3.51 -0.41 -24.71
C TYR A 91 -4.72 -0.88 -23.91
N ASP A 92 -5.91 -0.50 -24.35
CA ASP A 92 -7.17 -1.06 -23.84
C ASP A 92 -7.47 -2.43 -24.42
N TYR A 93 -7.05 -2.64 -25.67
CA TYR A 93 -7.13 -3.89 -26.37
C TYR A 93 -5.77 -4.18 -27.01
N TYR A 94 -5.21 -5.33 -26.66
CA TYR A 94 -4.11 -5.93 -27.40
C TYR A 94 -4.70 -7.15 -28.09
N GLN A 95 -4.85 -7.07 -29.42
CA GLN A 95 -5.11 -8.25 -30.23
C GLN A 95 -3.73 -8.81 -30.63
N PRO A 96 -3.32 -9.99 -30.11
CA PRO A 96 -2.05 -10.60 -30.47
C PRO A 96 -1.97 -11.03 -31.94
#